data_AF-A0A644ZSU0-F1
#
_entry.id   AF-A0A644ZSU0-F1
#
_cell.length_a   1.000
_cell.length_b   1.000
_cell.length_c   1.000
_cell.angle_alpha   90.00
_cell.angle_beta   90.00
_cell.angle_gamma   90.00
#
_symmetry.space_group_name_H-M   'P 1'
#
loop_
_entity.id
_entity.type
_entity.pdbx_description
1 polymer ?
#
loop_
_entity_poly.entity_id
_entity_poly.type
_entity_poly.pdbx_seq_one_letter_code
_entity_poly.pdbx_strand_id
1 'polypeptide(L)'
;MPLVPLKGNEAMAGGLRAEATGSVQCDGRKIGMAKRSFNEQLHDSKDMPKIAILDDPKAIALYGGTRLLIAPPIAYDELMRQVPYGRVITSDRIRAHLAVRFGADGTCPLTAGIFINTAAKASLERGADETPFWRTLKKDGELNEKYPEGMEGQKRRLEMEGHTILQKGKRYFVKDYEQKLFTLRS
;
A
#
# COMPACT_ATOMS: atom_id res chain seq x y z
N MET A 1 -70.57 -12.93 25.50
CA MET A 1 -70.39 -13.30 26.93
C MET A 1 -70.51 -14.82 27.03
N PRO A 2 -69.91 -15.49 28.04
CA PRO A 2 -69.12 -15.00 29.19
C PRO A 2 -67.59 -15.23 28.98
N LEU A 3 -66.64 -15.15 29.92
CA LEU A 3 -66.60 -14.82 31.37
C LEU A 3 -65.20 -14.23 31.72
N VAL A 4 -65.14 -13.31 32.69
CA VAL A 4 -63.90 -12.72 33.29
C VAL A 4 -63.76 -13.26 34.73
N PRO A 5 -62.57 -13.69 35.20
CA PRO A 5 -61.80 -12.97 36.25
C PRO A 5 -60.26 -13.20 36.12
N LEU A 6 -59.29 -12.76 36.96
CA LEU A 6 -59.16 -11.87 38.15
C LEU A 6 -58.16 -10.73 37.77
N LYS A 7 -58.05 -9.54 38.41
CA LYS A 7 -57.64 -9.13 39.77
C LYS A 7 -56.26 -9.63 40.26
N GLY A 8 -55.37 -8.69 40.64
CA GLY A 8 -54.15 -8.97 41.41
C GLY A 8 -53.17 -7.79 41.48
N ASN A 9 -53.42 -6.82 42.36
CA ASN A 9 -52.47 -5.74 42.66
C ASN A 9 -51.39 -6.19 43.65
N GLU A 10 -50.22 -5.53 43.56
CA GLU A 10 -49.34 -5.10 44.66
C GLU A 10 -49.23 -5.92 45.97
N ALA A 11 -48.01 -6.38 46.26
CA ALA A 11 -47.26 -6.11 47.51
C ALA A 11 -45.85 -6.73 47.37
N MET A 12 -44.74 -5.97 47.32
CA MET A 12 -44.12 -5.09 48.33
C MET A 12 -43.15 -5.82 49.27
N ALA A 13 -42.04 -5.13 49.56
CA ALA A 13 -40.91 -5.49 50.43
C ALA A 13 -40.04 -6.67 49.98
N GLY A 14 -38.71 -6.59 50.02
CA GLY A 14 -37.85 -5.47 50.43
C GLY A 14 -36.49 -5.94 50.97
N GLY A 15 -35.51 -5.04 51.01
CA GLY A 15 -34.17 -5.31 51.57
C GLY A 15 -33.10 -5.41 50.46
N LEU A 16 -32.30 -4.37 50.21
CA LEU A 16 -31.10 -3.94 50.97
C LEU A 16 -29.92 -4.94 50.84
N ARG A 17 -28.68 -4.51 50.61
CA ARG A 17 -28.12 -3.19 50.26
C ARG A 17 -26.64 -3.37 49.90
N ALA A 18 -26.10 -2.61 48.95
CA ALA A 18 -24.69 -2.20 48.94
C ALA A 18 -24.50 -1.03 47.96
N GLU A 19 -24.28 0.17 48.49
CA GLU A 19 -23.99 1.38 47.72
C GLU A 19 -22.48 1.62 47.70
N ALA A 20 -21.93 1.98 46.53
CA ALA A 20 -20.71 2.79 46.37
C ALA A 20 -20.70 3.33 44.93
N THR A 21 -21.24 4.52 44.63
CA THR A 21 -20.59 5.85 44.76
C THR A 21 -19.18 5.92 44.17
N GLY A 22 -18.97 6.81 43.19
CA GLY A 22 -17.65 7.06 42.60
C GLY A 22 -17.67 7.38 41.10
N SER A 23 -18.19 8.54 40.70
CA SER A 23 -18.03 9.04 39.34
C SER A 23 -16.59 9.47 39.06
N VAL A 24 -15.95 8.93 38.02
CA VAL A 24 -14.83 9.60 37.35
C VAL A 24 -15.23 9.86 35.90
N GLN A 25 -15.33 11.15 35.58
CA GLN A 25 -15.71 11.66 34.28
C GLN A 25 -14.47 11.79 33.39
N CYS A 26 -14.56 11.29 32.15
CA CYS A 26 -13.70 11.68 31.02
C CYS A 26 -14.47 11.40 29.72
N ASP A 27 -14.63 12.44 28.91
CA ASP A 27 -15.43 12.55 27.68
C ASP A 27 -15.78 11.26 26.90
N GLY A 28 -17.05 11.19 26.50
CA GLY A 28 -17.57 10.23 25.53
C GLY A 28 -17.05 10.45 24.10
N ARG A 29 -15.76 10.20 23.86
CA ARG A 29 -15.19 10.03 22.52
C ARG A 29 -14.83 8.57 22.30
N LYS A 30 -15.58 7.89 21.43
CA LYS A 30 -15.02 6.74 20.69
C LYS A 30 -13.82 7.28 19.92
N ILE A 31 -12.60 7.01 20.39
CA ILE A 31 -11.38 7.28 19.64
C ILE A 31 -11.35 6.29 18.47
N GLY A 32 -12.03 6.64 17.38
CA GLY A 32 -11.80 5.98 16.11
C GLY A 32 -10.33 6.21 15.76
N MET A 33 -9.56 5.12 15.63
CA MET A 33 -8.17 5.22 15.20
C MET A 33 -8.12 6.07 13.93
N ALA A 34 -7.46 7.23 14.01
CA ALA A 34 -7.16 8.00 12.82
C ALA A 34 -6.45 7.07 11.83
N LYS A 35 -6.94 7.03 10.58
CA LYS A 35 -6.27 6.25 9.54
C LYS A 35 -4.88 6.84 9.38
N ARG A 36 -3.85 6.05 9.72
CA ARG A 36 -2.45 6.46 9.56
C ARG A 36 -2.22 6.98 8.14
N SER A 37 -1.52 8.09 8.03
CA SER A 37 -1.26 8.77 6.76
C SER A 37 -0.45 7.87 5.81
N PHE A 38 -0.49 8.12 4.50
CA PHE A 38 0.34 7.36 3.57
C PHE A 38 1.83 7.65 3.78
N ASN A 39 2.19 8.87 4.19
CA ASN A 39 3.56 9.19 4.58
C ASN A 39 4.00 8.44 5.86
N GLU A 40 3.14 8.36 6.89
CA GLU A 40 3.41 7.51 8.07
C GLU A 40 3.58 6.03 7.68
N GLN A 41 2.72 5.51 6.79
CA GLN A 41 2.81 4.13 6.30
C GLN A 41 4.06 3.88 5.44
N LEU A 42 4.60 4.90 4.77
CA LEU A 42 5.82 4.81 3.97
C LEU A 42 7.06 4.66 4.87
N HIS A 43 7.08 5.35 6.00
CA HIS A 43 8.18 5.29 6.97
C HIS A 43 8.04 4.13 7.99
N ASP A 44 6.85 3.53 8.14
CA ASP A 44 6.60 2.33 8.96
C ASP A 44 7.27 1.07 8.35
N SER A 45 8.56 0.90 8.63
CA SER A 45 9.35 -0.25 8.15
C SER A 45 9.12 -1.55 8.93
N LYS A 46 8.52 -1.51 10.13
CA LYS A 46 8.33 -2.68 11.00
C LYS A 46 9.62 -3.53 11.09
N ASP A 47 9.53 -4.83 10.79
CA ASP A 47 10.65 -5.79 10.81
C ASP A 47 11.41 -5.88 9.47
N MET A 48 11.27 -4.89 8.57
CA MET A 48 11.88 -4.92 7.22
C MET A 48 13.22 -4.17 7.20
N PRO A 49 14.22 -4.62 6.40
CA PRO A 49 14.16 -5.70 5.41
C PRO A 49 14.14 -7.10 6.02
N LYS A 50 13.24 -7.97 5.52
CA LYS A 50 13.13 -9.36 5.95
C LYS A 50 13.34 -10.30 4.76
N ILE A 51 14.21 -11.29 4.91
CA ILE A 51 14.34 -12.40 3.95
C ILE A 51 13.58 -13.60 4.51
N ALA A 52 12.58 -14.06 3.78
CA ALA A 52 11.91 -15.33 4.03
C ALA A 52 12.63 -16.43 3.25
N ILE A 53 12.84 -17.59 3.89
CA ILE A 53 13.31 -18.80 3.22
C ILE A 53 12.06 -19.59 2.79
N LEU A 54 12.01 -19.97 1.53
CA LEU A 54 10.96 -20.78 0.92
C LEU A 54 11.42 -22.23 0.82
N ASP A 55 10.54 -23.14 1.21
CA ASP A 55 10.70 -24.59 1.18
C ASP A 55 9.74 -25.26 0.17
N ASP A 56 8.52 -24.73 -0.01
CA ASP A 56 7.56 -25.19 -1.02
C ASP A 56 8.09 -25.04 -2.46
N PRO A 57 8.20 -26.15 -3.25
CA PRO A 57 8.70 -26.10 -4.62
C PRO A 57 7.89 -25.20 -5.56
N LYS A 58 6.58 -25.02 -5.34
CA LYS A 58 5.76 -24.14 -6.19
C LYS A 58 6.07 -22.67 -5.92
N ALA A 59 6.24 -22.28 -4.67
CA ALA A 59 6.69 -20.95 -4.28
C ALA A 59 8.09 -20.65 -4.81
N ILE A 60 9.03 -21.60 -4.70
CA ILE A 60 10.40 -21.46 -5.25
C ILE A 60 10.36 -21.22 -6.76
N ALA A 61 9.57 -22.02 -7.51
CA ALA A 61 9.41 -21.85 -8.95
C ALA A 61 8.72 -20.53 -9.33
N LEU A 62 7.74 -20.07 -8.55
CA LEU A 62 7.01 -18.81 -8.78
C LEU A 62 7.89 -17.57 -8.54
N TYR A 63 8.76 -17.60 -7.54
CA TYR A 63 9.58 -16.46 -7.13
C TYR A 63 11.02 -16.48 -7.65
N GLY A 64 11.45 -17.60 -8.27
CA GLY A 64 12.76 -17.73 -8.90
C GLY A 64 13.90 -18.09 -7.94
N GLY A 65 13.59 -18.59 -6.73
CA GLY A 65 14.60 -18.94 -5.74
C GLY A 65 14.02 -19.21 -4.36
N THR A 66 14.90 -19.44 -3.39
CA THR A 66 14.54 -19.78 -1.99
C THR A 66 14.55 -18.56 -1.07
N ARG A 67 15.33 -17.53 -1.38
CA ARG A 67 15.52 -16.32 -0.56
C ARG A 67 14.60 -15.21 -1.07
N LEU A 68 13.42 -15.06 -0.47
CA LEU A 68 12.43 -14.05 -0.85
C LEU A 68 12.52 -12.81 0.05
N LEU A 69 12.92 -11.66 -0.53
CA LEU A 69 13.01 -10.39 0.16
C LEU A 69 11.64 -9.68 0.27
N ILE A 70 11.38 -9.19 1.48
CA ILE A 70 10.38 -8.18 1.81
C ILE A 70 11.14 -6.91 2.23
N ALA A 71 11.40 -6.04 1.26
CA ALA A 71 12.09 -4.77 1.47
C ALA A 71 11.15 -3.71 2.09
N PRO A 72 11.67 -2.77 2.90
CA PRO A 72 10.85 -1.73 3.53
C PRO A 72 10.23 -0.77 2.50
N PRO A 73 9.08 -0.12 2.79
CA PRO A 73 8.38 0.71 1.81
C PRO A 73 9.21 1.89 1.31
N ILE A 74 9.97 2.53 2.21
CA ILE A 74 10.84 3.67 1.89
C ILE A 74 11.90 3.35 0.81
N ALA A 75 12.41 2.11 0.75
CA ALA A 75 13.39 1.70 -0.25
C ALA A 75 12.82 1.68 -1.68
N TYR A 76 11.50 1.59 -1.85
CA TYR A 76 10.87 1.78 -3.16
C TYR A 76 10.80 3.26 -3.54
N ASP A 77 10.42 4.12 -2.60
CA ASP A 77 10.37 5.58 -2.79
C ASP A 77 11.75 6.16 -3.15
N GLU A 78 12.81 5.75 -2.45
CA GLU A 78 14.21 6.09 -2.74
C GLU A 78 14.62 5.77 -4.19
N LEU A 79 14.23 4.60 -4.70
CA LEU A 79 14.58 4.17 -6.06
C LEU A 79 13.68 4.83 -7.12
N MET A 80 12.41 5.09 -6.80
CA MET A 80 11.48 5.83 -7.66
C MET A 80 11.93 7.29 -7.86
N ARG A 81 12.44 7.94 -6.80
CA ARG A 81 12.98 9.32 -6.84
C ARG A 81 14.21 9.49 -7.73
N GLN A 82 15.01 8.44 -7.92
CA GLN A 82 16.20 8.50 -8.75
C GLN A 82 15.89 8.53 -10.26
N VAL A 83 14.67 8.21 -10.68
CA VAL A 83 14.29 8.15 -12.11
C VAL A 83 14.17 9.58 -12.66
N PRO A 84 15.05 10.03 -13.58
CA PRO A 84 15.04 11.39 -14.08
C PRO A 84 13.92 11.61 -15.11
N TYR A 85 13.64 12.88 -15.40
CA TYR A 85 12.66 13.32 -16.39
C TYR A 85 12.88 12.66 -17.77
N GLY A 86 11.80 12.22 -18.42
CA GLY A 86 11.82 11.57 -19.73
C GLY A 86 12.41 10.15 -19.73
N ARG A 87 12.66 9.58 -18.53
CA ARG A 87 13.02 8.17 -18.33
C ARG A 87 11.95 7.48 -17.49
N VAL A 88 11.85 6.17 -17.66
CA VAL A 88 10.93 5.31 -16.91
C VAL A 88 11.69 4.16 -16.25
N ILE A 89 11.11 3.54 -15.24
CA ILE A 89 11.57 2.26 -14.69
C ILE A 89 10.38 1.32 -14.57
N THR A 90 10.60 0.02 -14.47
CA THR A 90 9.53 -0.96 -14.23
C THR A 90 9.62 -1.53 -12.81
N SER A 91 8.49 -1.93 -12.25
CA SER A 91 8.43 -2.51 -10.91
C SER A 91 9.26 -3.79 -10.76
N ASP A 92 9.42 -4.59 -11.82
CA ASP A 92 10.32 -5.76 -11.84
C ASP A 92 11.80 -5.38 -11.76
N ARG A 93 12.21 -4.23 -12.33
CA ARG A 93 13.60 -3.74 -12.22
C ARG A 93 13.93 -3.20 -10.83
N ILE A 94 13.02 -2.44 -10.22
CA ILE A 94 13.15 -2.00 -8.81
C ILE A 94 13.27 -3.25 -7.92
N ARG A 95 12.40 -4.23 -8.12
CA ARG A 95 12.38 -5.51 -7.42
C ARG A 95 13.67 -6.31 -7.57
N ALA A 96 14.22 -6.42 -8.77
CA ALA A 96 15.48 -7.13 -9.02
C ALA A 96 16.68 -6.41 -8.38
N HIS A 97 16.74 -5.09 -8.48
CA HIS A 97 17.80 -4.30 -7.85
C HIS A 97 17.77 -4.42 -6.32
N LEU A 98 16.58 -4.37 -5.69
CA LEU A 98 16.43 -4.62 -4.25
C LEU A 98 16.86 -6.04 -3.85
N ALA A 99 16.48 -7.07 -4.62
CA ALA A 99 16.91 -8.45 -4.35
C ALA A 99 18.44 -8.56 -4.31
N VAL A 100 19.13 -8.01 -5.31
CA VAL A 100 20.61 -7.97 -5.37
C VAL A 100 21.20 -7.18 -4.20
N ARG A 101 20.69 -5.97 -3.92
CA ARG A 101 21.17 -5.07 -2.84
C ARG A 101 21.14 -5.72 -1.45
N PHE A 102 20.19 -6.64 -1.20
CA PHE A 102 20.04 -7.34 0.08
C PHE A 102 20.43 -8.83 0.03
N GLY A 103 21.06 -9.31 -1.05
CA GLY A 103 21.53 -10.70 -1.15
C GLY A 103 20.40 -11.74 -1.12
N ALA A 104 19.32 -11.47 -1.84
CA ALA A 104 18.15 -12.35 -1.99
C ALA A 104 17.96 -12.75 -3.47
N ASP A 105 17.26 -13.86 -3.71
CA ASP A 105 17.04 -14.40 -5.06
C ASP A 105 15.94 -13.61 -5.78
N GLY A 106 14.99 -13.06 -5.02
CA GLY A 106 13.90 -12.24 -5.54
C GLY A 106 13.21 -11.43 -4.45
N THR A 107 12.18 -10.68 -4.83
CA THR A 107 11.32 -9.90 -3.91
C THR A 107 9.85 -10.27 -4.09
N CYS A 108 9.05 -10.13 -3.03
CA CYS A 108 7.60 -10.37 -3.09
C CYS A 108 6.91 -9.39 -4.09
N PRO A 109 6.30 -9.85 -5.20
CA PRO A 109 5.63 -8.99 -6.18
C PRO A 109 4.44 -8.22 -5.57
N LEU A 110 3.66 -8.91 -4.72
CA LEU A 110 2.46 -8.36 -4.09
C LEU A 110 2.83 -7.18 -3.17
N THR A 111 3.79 -7.41 -2.26
CA THR A 111 4.23 -6.37 -1.32
C THR A 111 4.91 -5.21 -2.04
N ALA A 112 5.75 -5.48 -3.05
CA ALA A 112 6.35 -4.44 -3.88
C ALA A 112 5.29 -3.54 -4.55
N GLY A 113 4.23 -4.15 -5.12
CA GLY A 113 3.12 -3.41 -5.71
C GLY A 113 2.36 -2.56 -4.69
N ILE A 114 2.16 -3.05 -3.46
CA ILE A 114 1.54 -2.28 -2.38
C ILE A 114 2.42 -1.07 -2.02
N PHE A 115 3.72 -1.28 -1.80
CA PHE A 115 4.63 -0.22 -1.33
C PHE A 115 4.92 0.84 -2.39
N ILE A 116 5.05 0.47 -3.67
CA ILE A 116 5.11 1.42 -4.79
C ILE A 116 3.86 2.32 -4.84
N ASN A 117 2.67 1.75 -4.58
CA ASN A 117 1.43 2.54 -4.49
C ASN A 117 1.33 3.37 -3.21
N THR A 118 1.92 2.94 -2.09
CA THR A 118 2.04 3.75 -0.86
C THR A 118 2.96 4.95 -1.09
N ALA A 119 4.13 4.75 -1.70
CA ALA A 119 5.05 5.83 -2.08
C ALA A 119 4.37 6.89 -2.97
N ALA A 120 3.64 6.45 -3.99
CA ALA A 120 2.87 7.34 -4.86
C ALA A 120 1.82 8.17 -4.11
N LYS A 121 1.11 7.58 -3.14
CA LYS A 121 0.10 8.31 -2.33
C LYS A 121 0.73 9.23 -1.30
N ALA A 122 1.80 8.79 -0.64
CA ALA A 122 2.59 9.61 0.28
C ALA A 122 3.15 10.86 -0.43
N SER A 123 3.61 10.69 -1.68
CA SER A 123 4.03 11.80 -2.53
C SER A 123 2.95 12.86 -2.74
N LEU A 124 1.73 12.44 -3.10
CA LEU A 124 0.61 13.38 -3.28
C LEU A 124 0.18 14.02 -1.94
N GLU A 125 0.28 13.27 -0.83
CA GLU A 125 -0.02 13.75 0.53
C GLU A 125 0.99 14.81 1.01
N ARG A 126 2.28 14.68 0.67
CA ARG A 126 3.33 15.67 1.01
C ARG A 126 3.21 16.98 0.23
N GLY A 127 2.85 16.91 -1.06
CA GLY A 127 2.66 18.07 -1.94
C GLY A 127 3.91 18.87 -2.34
N ALA A 128 4.89 19.02 -1.45
CA ALA A 128 6.12 19.82 -1.65
C ALA A 128 7.39 18.98 -1.91
N ASP A 129 7.29 17.65 -1.83
CA ASP A 129 8.40 16.71 -1.98
C ASP A 129 7.95 15.47 -2.76
N GLU A 130 7.80 15.65 -4.07
CA GLU A 130 7.15 14.70 -4.97
C GLU A 130 8.10 13.57 -5.41
N THR A 131 7.67 12.33 -5.15
CA THR A 131 8.22 11.13 -5.78
C THR A 131 7.62 11.01 -7.18
N PRO A 132 8.41 10.89 -8.26
CA PRO A 132 7.92 10.88 -9.64
C PRO A 132 7.30 9.53 -10.02
N PHE A 133 6.25 9.13 -9.30
CA PHE A 133 5.65 7.80 -9.32
C PHE A 133 5.16 7.38 -10.71
N TRP A 134 4.73 8.35 -11.53
CA TRP A 134 4.27 8.12 -12.90
C TRP A 134 5.35 7.52 -13.80
N ARG A 135 6.64 7.78 -13.52
CA ARG A 135 7.79 7.19 -14.23
C ARG A 135 7.99 5.70 -13.91
N THR A 136 7.35 5.18 -12.87
CA THR A 136 7.39 3.76 -12.51
C THR A 136 6.22 3.01 -13.13
N LEU A 137 6.53 2.19 -14.13
CA LEU A 137 5.59 1.34 -14.85
C LEU A 137 5.45 -0.02 -14.16
N LYS A 138 4.41 -0.78 -14.50
CA LYS A 138 4.35 -2.22 -14.24
C LYS A 138 5.30 -2.94 -15.23
N LYS A 139 5.31 -4.26 -15.18
CA LYS A 139 6.04 -5.10 -16.16
C LYS A 139 5.59 -4.76 -17.59
N ASP A 140 6.48 -4.97 -18.56
CA ASP A 140 6.19 -4.86 -20.00
C ASP A 140 5.70 -3.46 -20.43
N GLY A 141 6.11 -2.42 -19.71
CA GLY A 141 5.85 -1.01 -20.05
C GLY A 141 4.44 -0.49 -19.74
N GLU A 142 3.62 -1.28 -19.03
CA GLU A 142 2.23 -0.93 -18.75
C GLU A 142 2.09 0.13 -17.63
N LEU A 143 1.14 1.05 -17.78
CA LEU A 143 0.74 2.00 -16.74
C LEU A 143 0.00 1.29 -15.57
N ASN A 144 0.07 1.88 -14.38
CA ASN A 144 -0.45 1.33 -13.13
C ASN A 144 -1.76 2.01 -12.70
N GLU A 145 -2.86 1.26 -12.74
CA GLU A 145 -4.21 1.74 -12.44
C GLU A 145 -4.46 2.03 -10.95
N LYS A 146 -3.50 1.71 -10.07
CA LYS A 146 -3.59 1.91 -8.62
C LYS A 146 -2.90 3.18 -8.12
N TYR A 147 -2.26 3.93 -9.02
CA TYR A 147 -1.69 5.24 -8.68
C TYR A 147 -2.75 6.28 -8.34
N PRO A 148 -2.40 7.31 -7.54
CA PRO A 148 -3.21 8.51 -7.43
C PRO A 148 -3.44 9.12 -8.82
N GLU A 149 -4.57 9.82 -8.98
CA GLU A 149 -5.05 10.34 -10.28
C GLU A 149 -5.41 9.28 -11.34
N GLY A 150 -5.16 7.99 -11.06
CA GLY A 150 -5.52 6.86 -11.92
C GLY A 150 -4.72 6.79 -13.23
N MET A 151 -5.17 5.92 -14.14
CA MET A 151 -4.51 5.69 -15.44
C MET A 151 -4.35 6.97 -16.27
N GLU A 152 -5.39 7.80 -16.34
CA GLU A 152 -5.35 9.05 -17.11
C GLU A 152 -4.43 10.10 -16.47
N GLY A 153 -4.30 10.11 -15.14
CA GLY A 153 -3.33 10.97 -14.44
C GLY A 153 -1.89 10.58 -14.76
N GLN A 154 -1.55 9.29 -14.63
CA GLN A 154 -0.23 8.79 -15.00
C GLN A 154 0.07 9.04 -16.49
N LYS A 155 -0.91 8.78 -17.37
CA LYS A 155 -0.79 9.02 -18.82
C LYS A 155 -0.44 10.47 -19.11
N ARG A 156 -1.22 11.44 -18.62
CA ARG A 156 -0.95 12.87 -18.83
C ARG A 156 0.44 13.26 -18.34
N ARG A 157 0.86 12.79 -17.16
CA ARG A 157 2.19 13.09 -16.62
C ARG A 157 3.31 12.53 -17.50
N LEU A 158 3.19 11.30 -18.00
CA LEU A 158 4.14 10.71 -18.94
C LEU A 158 4.17 11.44 -20.31
N GLU A 159 2.99 11.82 -20.83
CA GLU A 159 2.87 12.58 -22.08
C GLU A 159 3.51 13.97 -21.97
N MET A 160 3.38 14.65 -20.83
CA MET A 160 4.10 15.90 -20.54
C MET A 160 5.63 15.73 -20.50
N GLU A 161 6.15 14.53 -20.22
CA GLU A 161 7.59 14.22 -20.32
C GLU A 161 8.01 13.74 -21.72
N GLY A 162 7.12 13.80 -22.72
CA GLY A 162 7.39 13.42 -24.10
C GLY A 162 7.29 11.92 -24.38
N HIS A 163 6.69 11.13 -23.49
CA HIS A 163 6.40 9.72 -23.77
C HIS A 163 5.14 9.57 -24.63
N THR A 164 5.20 8.76 -25.69
CA THR A 164 4.02 8.34 -26.45
C THR A 164 3.33 7.18 -25.73
N ILE A 165 2.03 7.29 -25.48
CA ILE A 165 1.24 6.25 -24.81
C ILE A 165 0.38 5.50 -25.83
N LEU A 166 0.49 4.16 -25.85
CA LEU A 166 -0.32 3.27 -26.66
C LEU A 166 -1.47 2.68 -25.84
N GLN A 167 -2.66 2.61 -26.43
CA GLN A 167 -3.81 1.94 -25.84
C GLN A 167 -3.99 0.55 -26.44
N LYS A 168 -4.18 -0.47 -25.60
CA LYS A 168 -4.59 -1.82 -25.99
C LYS A 168 -5.80 -2.23 -25.15
N GLY A 169 -7.00 -2.01 -25.70
CA GLY A 169 -8.26 -2.17 -24.97
C GLY A 169 -8.35 -1.20 -23.78
N LYS A 170 -8.47 -1.73 -22.56
CA LYS A 170 -8.54 -0.94 -21.31
C LYS A 170 -7.18 -0.64 -20.68
N ARG A 171 -6.08 -1.13 -21.26
CA ARG A 171 -4.70 -0.99 -20.73
C ARG A 171 -3.91 0.01 -21.57
N TYR A 172 -3.02 0.76 -20.92
CA TYR A 172 -2.13 1.72 -21.56
C TYR A 172 -0.66 1.33 -21.33
N PHE A 173 0.18 1.61 -22.31
CA PHE A 173 1.60 1.22 -22.35
C PHE A 173 2.44 2.39 -22.85
N VAL A 174 3.65 2.58 -22.30
CA VAL A 174 4.63 3.49 -22.89
C VAL A 174 5.20 2.85 -24.16
N LYS A 175 5.15 3.57 -25.29
CA LYS A 175 5.77 3.13 -26.54
C LYS A 175 7.29 3.07 -26.39
N ASP A 176 7.90 2.00 -26.87
CA ASP A 176 9.36 1.80 -26.92
C ASP A 176 10.03 2.04 -25.54
N TYR A 177 9.34 1.65 -24.46
CA TYR A 177 9.70 1.97 -23.07
C TYR A 177 11.10 1.47 -22.71
N GLU A 178 11.55 0.38 -23.33
CA GLU A 178 12.86 -0.23 -23.17
C GLU A 178 13.99 0.77 -23.48
N GLN A 179 13.82 1.60 -24.51
CA GLN A 179 14.79 2.65 -24.89
C GLN A 179 14.84 3.80 -23.86
N LYS A 180 13.77 3.94 -23.06
CA LYS A 180 13.59 4.95 -22.02
C LYS A 180 13.89 4.43 -20.61
N LEU A 181 14.29 3.16 -20.46
CA LEU A 181 14.57 2.56 -19.15
C LEU A 181 15.73 3.22 -18.43
N PHE A 182 15.48 3.73 -17.23
CA PHE A 182 16.52 4.10 -16.27
C PHE A 182 17.20 2.84 -15.72
N THR A 183 18.51 2.95 -15.49
CA THR A 183 19.32 1.88 -14.90
C THR A 183 19.78 2.35 -13.54
N LEU A 184 19.27 1.67 -12.50
CA LEU A 184 19.74 1.82 -11.12
C LEU A 184 21.21 1.38 -11.05
N ARG A 185 22.05 2.18 -10.39
CA ARG A 185 23.45 1.83 -10.14
C ARG A 185 23.53 1.00 -8.85
N SER A 186 24.31 -0.07 -8.89
CA SER A 186 24.67 -0.90 -7.74
C SER A 186 25.69 -0.19 -6.85
#